data_AF-A0A1T4L9F1-F1
#
_entry.id   AF-A0A1T4L9F1-F1
#
_cell.length_a   1.000
_cell.length_b   1.000
_cell.length_c   1.000
_cell.angle_alpha   90.00
_cell.angle_beta   90.00
_cell.angle_gamma   90.00
#
_symmetry.space_group_name_H-M   'P 1'
#
loop_
_entity.id
_entity.type
_entity.pdbx_description
1 polymer ?
#
loop_
_entity_poly.entity_id
_entity_poly.type
_entity_poly.pdbx_seq_one_letter_code
_entity_poly.pdbx_strand_id
1 'polypeptide(L)'
;MDVRVVQKDRPIYVDLDGTLIKTDLLWETLAALARQKPWEFWRVPFWAIKGKARLKAELAKRIEFDPSLLPYREEVVAALSLARQDGRRVVLATGTNVRIAEAISAHLGVFDAVMASTDTVNLTAERKLERIREDCETDEFDYVGNSRDDVCLLDAAAEATVVAPDRHARGWQRKSGAHIIEDGANKTKAALKALRPHQWAKNILLFVPLTLNHDFLDLNMLVAGLMGFVAFSLAASSVYIVNDLLDLQSDRRHKTKRNRPFASGTLPIPAGLTLAGGLLVAAFAIASQLPPDFKTILLCYLVMTSAYSLFVKRMLLIDTLVLAGLYTVRIIGGAAAADVGLSFWLLAFSLFFFFSLALVKRYTELHDFGGGAERSKTGRGYVDLDLETISQAGMASGFASVMVLALYIDSSDVRHLYDQPWLIWPLCPLVLYIIVRIWILARRNQMHDDPVVFIMQDWRSQIMIGAGAIMFLAAAYA
;
A
#
# COMPACT_ATOMS: atom_id res chain seq x y z
N MET A 1 -54.81 -12.07 3.48
CA MET A 1 -53.50 -12.71 3.28
C MET A 1 -52.47 -11.85 3.99
N ASP A 2 -51.80 -12.40 5.00
CA ASP A 2 -50.80 -11.66 5.77
C ASP A 2 -49.61 -11.29 4.88
N VAL A 3 -49.24 -10.00 4.86
CA VAL A 3 -48.07 -9.48 4.12
C VAL A 3 -46.79 -10.25 4.46
N ARG A 4 -46.70 -10.80 5.69
CA ARG A 4 -45.59 -11.65 6.15
C ARG A 4 -45.53 -13.03 5.51
N VAL A 5 -46.66 -13.59 5.08
CA VAL A 5 -46.72 -14.89 4.39
C VAL A 5 -46.26 -14.73 2.95
N VAL A 6 -46.68 -13.65 2.28
CA VAL A 6 -46.24 -13.32 0.90
C VAL A 6 -44.73 -13.06 0.82
N GLN A 7 -44.13 -12.48 1.86
CA GLN A 7 -42.67 -12.29 1.93
C GLN A 7 -41.88 -13.60 2.10
N LYS A 8 -42.47 -14.67 2.67
CA LYS A 8 -41.77 -15.95 2.86
C LYS A 8 -41.60 -16.76 1.58
N ASP A 9 -42.55 -16.66 0.66
CA ASP A 9 -42.57 -17.47 -0.57
C ASP A 9 -41.75 -16.85 -1.72
N ARG A 10 -41.32 -15.59 -1.60
CA ARG A 10 -40.50 -14.91 -2.63
C ARG A 10 -39.01 -15.14 -2.40
N PRO A 11 -38.26 -15.74 -3.35
CA PRO A 11 -36.81 -15.91 -3.22
C PRO A 11 -36.08 -14.56 -3.29
N ILE A 12 -34.93 -14.46 -2.62
CA ILE A 12 -34.02 -13.32 -2.69
C ILE A 12 -32.85 -13.68 -3.59
N TYR A 13 -32.63 -12.91 -4.64
CA TYR A 13 -31.42 -12.98 -5.46
C TYR A 13 -30.50 -11.82 -5.11
N VAL A 14 -29.21 -12.10 -4.89
CA VAL A 14 -28.23 -11.07 -4.53
C VAL A 14 -27.01 -11.11 -5.42
N ASP A 15 -26.59 -9.93 -5.88
CA ASP A 15 -25.32 -9.78 -6.57
C ASP A 15 -24.12 -9.82 -5.62
N LEU A 16 -22.96 -10.17 -6.16
CA LEU A 16 -21.72 -10.29 -5.40
C LEU A 16 -20.91 -9.00 -5.41
N ASP A 17 -20.59 -8.48 -6.60
CA ASP A 17 -19.52 -7.52 -6.81
C ASP A 17 -19.98 -6.09 -6.45
N GLY A 18 -19.36 -5.49 -5.44
CA GLY A 18 -19.77 -4.21 -4.86
C GLY A 18 -21.08 -4.24 -4.06
N THR A 19 -21.85 -5.33 -4.12
CA THR A 19 -23.08 -5.59 -3.35
C THR A 19 -22.76 -6.38 -2.08
N LEU A 20 -22.47 -7.69 -2.18
CA LEU A 20 -22.12 -8.52 -1.01
C LEU A 20 -20.70 -8.23 -0.52
N ILE A 21 -19.76 -8.01 -1.44
CA ILE A 21 -18.39 -7.57 -1.15
C ILE A 21 -18.21 -6.11 -1.55
N LYS A 22 -17.28 -5.39 -0.90
CA LYS A 22 -16.99 -3.99 -1.23
C LYS A 22 -16.18 -3.82 -2.52
N THR A 23 -15.62 -4.90 -3.05
CA THR A 23 -14.69 -4.91 -4.19
C THR A 23 -15.29 -5.65 -5.38
N ASP A 24 -14.52 -5.73 -6.47
CA ASP A 24 -14.86 -6.44 -7.70
C ASP A 24 -13.87 -7.60 -7.89
N LEU A 25 -14.39 -8.82 -8.03
CA LEU A 25 -13.59 -10.03 -8.08
C LEU A 25 -12.71 -10.15 -9.31
N LEU A 26 -13.04 -9.51 -10.43
CA LEU A 26 -12.15 -9.49 -11.58
C LEU A 26 -10.84 -8.80 -11.20
N TRP A 27 -10.92 -7.68 -10.49
CA TRP A 27 -9.74 -6.93 -10.06
C TRP A 27 -9.00 -7.61 -8.90
N GLU A 28 -9.72 -8.24 -7.96
CA GLU A 28 -9.11 -9.06 -6.91
C GLU A 28 -8.31 -10.22 -7.50
N THR A 29 -8.90 -10.94 -8.45
CA THR A 29 -8.24 -12.11 -9.09
C THR A 29 -7.07 -11.70 -9.98
N LEU A 30 -7.14 -10.55 -10.65
CA LEU A 30 -6.00 -9.98 -11.39
C LEU A 30 -4.85 -9.60 -10.44
N ALA A 31 -5.15 -8.93 -9.32
CA ALA A 31 -4.15 -8.59 -8.32
C ALA A 31 -3.52 -9.85 -7.70
N ALA A 32 -4.32 -10.87 -7.40
CA ALA A 32 -3.85 -12.16 -6.93
C ALA A 32 -2.95 -12.85 -7.95
N LEU A 33 -3.30 -12.84 -9.24
CA LEU A 33 -2.47 -13.40 -10.30
C LEU A 33 -1.12 -12.67 -10.39
N ALA A 34 -1.13 -11.34 -10.38
CA ALA A 34 0.08 -10.52 -10.42
C ALA A 34 1.01 -10.83 -9.24
N ARG A 35 0.46 -11.19 -8.09
CA ARG A 35 1.23 -11.54 -6.89
C ARG A 35 1.72 -12.97 -6.85
N GLN A 36 0.85 -13.94 -7.14
CA GLN A 36 1.12 -15.37 -6.97
C GLN A 36 1.87 -15.95 -8.18
N LYS A 37 1.53 -15.52 -9.39
CA LYS A 37 2.08 -16.02 -10.66
C LYS A 37 2.33 -14.88 -11.65
N PRO A 38 3.26 -13.94 -11.35
CA PRO A 38 3.54 -12.77 -12.19
C PRO A 38 3.90 -13.14 -13.64
N TRP A 39 4.53 -14.29 -13.86
CA TRP A 39 4.89 -14.79 -15.20
C TRP A 39 3.69 -15.24 -16.05
N GLU A 40 2.49 -15.43 -15.49
CA GLU A 40 1.28 -15.70 -16.28
C GLU A 40 0.58 -14.40 -16.72
N PHE A 41 0.96 -13.25 -16.15
CA PHE A 41 0.25 -11.98 -16.36
C PHE A 41 0.27 -11.50 -17.82
N TRP A 42 1.32 -11.82 -18.58
CA TRP A 42 1.39 -11.50 -20.02
C TRP A 42 0.30 -12.20 -20.85
N ARG A 43 -0.34 -13.25 -20.32
CA ARG A 43 -1.41 -13.99 -21.01
C ARG A 43 -2.78 -13.31 -20.87
N VAL A 44 -2.93 -12.40 -19.90
CA VAL A 44 -4.19 -11.70 -19.59
C VAL A 44 -4.82 -11.02 -20.81
N PRO A 45 -4.08 -10.27 -21.66
CA PRO A 45 -4.64 -9.67 -22.86
C PRO A 45 -5.22 -10.71 -23.84
N PHE A 46 -4.56 -11.85 -24.01
CA PHE A 46 -5.03 -12.92 -24.89
C PHE A 46 -6.31 -13.57 -24.36
N TRP A 47 -6.44 -13.71 -23.04
CA TRP A 47 -7.69 -14.19 -22.44
C TRP A 47 -8.82 -13.16 -22.57
N ALA A 48 -8.51 -11.87 -22.41
CA ALA A 48 -9.47 -10.79 -22.58
C ALA A 48 -10.01 -10.70 -24.01
N ILE A 49 -9.16 -10.87 -25.03
CA ILE A 49 -9.56 -10.91 -26.45
C ILE A 49 -10.53 -12.09 -26.72
N LYS A 50 -10.33 -13.22 -26.04
CA LYS A 50 -11.24 -14.38 -26.12
C LYS A 50 -12.54 -14.23 -25.34
N GLY A 51 -12.76 -13.07 -24.69
CA GLY A 51 -13.99 -12.71 -24.00
C GLY A 51 -13.90 -12.74 -22.48
N LYS A 52 -14.79 -11.97 -21.83
CA LYS A 52 -14.82 -11.79 -20.36
C LYS A 52 -15.02 -13.12 -19.58
N ALA A 53 -15.87 -14.02 -20.08
CA ALA A 53 -16.09 -15.33 -19.46
C ALA A 53 -14.79 -16.15 -19.42
N ARG A 54 -14.05 -16.19 -20.55
CA ARG A 54 -12.77 -16.88 -20.64
C ARG A 54 -11.72 -16.28 -19.70
N LEU A 55 -11.62 -14.95 -19.65
CA LEU A 55 -10.73 -14.27 -18.72
C LEU A 55 -11.00 -14.67 -17.26
N LYS A 56 -12.25 -14.57 -16.80
CA LYS A 56 -12.64 -14.94 -15.43
C LYS A 56 -12.34 -16.41 -15.12
N ALA A 57 -12.60 -17.31 -16.07
CA ALA A 57 -12.31 -18.73 -15.93
C ALA A 57 -10.80 -19.03 -15.82
N GLU A 58 -9.97 -18.41 -16.66
CA GLU A 58 -8.51 -18.63 -16.64
C GLU A 58 -7.87 -18.08 -15.37
N LEU A 59 -8.40 -16.96 -14.84
CA LEU A 59 -8.00 -16.40 -13.55
C LEU A 59 -8.36 -17.35 -12.40
N ALA A 60 -9.62 -17.79 -12.33
CA ALA A 60 -10.11 -18.69 -11.29
C ALA A 60 -9.35 -20.03 -11.23
N LYS A 61 -8.84 -20.52 -12.37
CA LYS A 61 -8.05 -21.78 -12.43
C LYS A 61 -6.61 -21.63 -11.93
N ARG A 62 -6.06 -20.41 -11.90
CA ARG A 62 -4.61 -20.19 -11.69
C ARG A 62 -4.25 -19.64 -10.33
N ILE A 63 -5.19 -19.08 -9.58
CA ILE A 63 -4.93 -18.48 -8.28
C ILE A 63 -5.40 -19.39 -7.14
N GLU A 64 -4.70 -19.30 -6.01
CA GLU A 64 -5.24 -19.72 -4.73
C GLU A 64 -6.17 -18.62 -4.21
N PHE A 65 -7.41 -18.98 -3.95
CA PHE A 65 -8.47 -18.07 -3.54
C PHE A 65 -8.96 -18.45 -2.15
N ASP A 66 -8.92 -17.48 -1.24
CA ASP A 66 -9.37 -17.62 0.14
C ASP A 66 -10.60 -16.70 0.35
N PRO A 67 -11.82 -17.25 0.37
CA PRO A 67 -13.04 -16.46 0.50
C PRO A 67 -13.13 -15.71 1.84
N SER A 68 -12.42 -16.15 2.89
CA SER A 68 -12.45 -15.50 4.20
C SER A 68 -11.78 -14.12 4.22
N LEU A 69 -10.97 -13.83 3.20
CA LEU A 69 -10.24 -12.56 3.06
C LEU A 69 -10.99 -11.55 2.19
N LEU A 70 -12.24 -11.77 1.83
CA LEU A 70 -12.98 -10.76 1.07
C LEU A 70 -13.53 -9.68 2.01
N PRO A 71 -13.56 -8.40 1.57
CA PRO A 71 -14.12 -7.32 2.37
C PRO A 71 -15.65 -7.33 2.24
N TYR A 72 -16.30 -8.26 2.94
CA TYR A 72 -17.76 -8.39 2.96
C TYR A 72 -18.44 -7.15 3.55
N ARG A 73 -19.67 -6.89 3.11
CA ARG A 73 -20.59 -5.95 3.76
C ARG A 73 -21.38 -6.72 4.82
N GLU A 74 -20.90 -6.68 6.06
CA GLU A 74 -21.49 -7.40 7.19
C GLU A 74 -23.01 -7.17 7.33
N GLU A 75 -23.47 -5.94 7.07
CA GLU A 75 -24.90 -5.59 7.10
C GLU A 75 -25.73 -6.37 6.07
N VAL A 76 -25.20 -6.57 4.85
CA VAL A 76 -25.86 -7.33 3.79
C VAL A 76 -25.84 -8.82 4.13
N VAL A 77 -24.69 -9.35 4.59
CA VAL A 77 -24.57 -10.76 5.00
C VAL A 77 -25.52 -11.08 6.15
N ALA A 78 -25.63 -10.20 7.15
CA ALA A 78 -26.54 -10.36 8.27
C ALA A 78 -28.01 -10.35 7.83
N ALA A 79 -28.39 -9.43 6.93
CA ALA A 79 -29.75 -9.37 6.38
C ALA A 79 -30.13 -10.65 5.61
N LEU A 80 -29.22 -11.17 4.78
CA LEU A 80 -29.43 -12.42 4.04
C LEU A 80 -29.51 -13.63 4.97
N SER A 81 -28.66 -13.68 6.00
CA SER A 81 -28.68 -14.76 7.00
C SER A 81 -30.00 -14.76 7.78
N LEU A 82 -30.55 -13.59 8.11
CA LEU A 82 -31.84 -13.47 8.78
C LEU A 82 -32.97 -13.94 7.85
N ALA A 83 -32.98 -13.50 6.59
CA ALA A 83 -33.97 -13.93 5.61
C ALA A 83 -33.99 -15.45 5.43
N ARG A 84 -32.81 -16.09 5.39
CA ARG A 84 -32.70 -17.55 5.31
C ARG A 84 -33.27 -18.23 6.56
N GLN A 85 -32.96 -17.71 7.75
CA GLN A 85 -33.50 -18.23 9.02
C GLN A 85 -35.03 -18.11 9.11
N ASP A 86 -35.59 -17.07 8.49
CA ASP A 86 -37.04 -16.88 8.38
C ASP A 86 -37.71 -17.84 7.38
N GLY A 87 -36.92 -18.65 6.67
CA GLY A 87 -37.37 -19.68 5.73
C GLY A 87 -37.41 -19.22 4.27
N ARG A 88 -36.86 -18.04 3.94
CA ARG A 88 -36.77 -17.56 2.56
C ARG A 88 -35.63 -18.26 1.83
N ARG A 89 -35.85 -18.62 0.56
CA ARG A 89 -34.79 -19.09 -0.34
C ARG A 89 -33.87 -17.93 -0.74
N VAL A 90 -32.56 -18.08 -0.51
CA VAL A 90 -31.56 -17.06 -0.84
C VAL A 90 -30.59 -17.59 -1.89
N VAL A 91 -30.45 -16.88 -3.00
CA VAL A 91 -29.64 -17.29 -4.16
C VAL A 91 -28.58 -16.25 -4.47
N LEU A 92 -27.32 -16.69 -4.58
CA LEU A 92 -26.22 -15.85 -5.05
C LEU A 92 -26.25 -15.78 -6.58
N ALA A 93 -26.53 -14.60 -7.15
CA ALA A 93 -26.62 -14.38 -8.60
C ALA A 93 -25.52 -13.44 -9.10
N THR A 94 -24.40 -14.00 -9.59
CA THR A 94 -23.17 -13.25 -9.86
C THR A 94 -22.60 -13.45 -11.26
N GLY A 95 -21.97 -12.39 -11.78
CA GLY A 95 -21.11 -12.45 -12.97
C GLY A 95 -19.75 -13.13 -12.74
N THR A 96 -19.44 -13.56 -11.52
CA THR A 96 -18.16 -14.23 -11.19
C THR A 96 -18.14 -15.68 -11.66
N ASN A 97 -16.95 -16.24 -11.90
CA ASN A 97 -16.80 -17.66 -12.29
C ASN A 97 -17.32 -18.60 -11.19
N VAL A 98 -18.03 -19.65 -11.59
CA VAL A 98 -18.66 -20.64 -10.70
C VAL A 98 -17.73 -21.18 -9.61
N ARG A 99 -16.46 -21.45 -9.90
CA ARG A 99 -15.50 -21.97 -8.91
C ARG A 99 -15.31 -21.03 -7.72
N ILE A 100 -15.28 -19.72 -7.98
CA ILE A 100 -15.10 -18.70 -6.94
C ILE A 100 -16.44 -18.45 -6.23
N ALA A 101 -17.53 -18.38 -6.98
CA ALA A 101 -18.86 -18.17 -6.42
C ALA A 101 -19.27 -19.30 -5.46
N GLU A 102 -19.02 -20.56 -5.83
CA GLU A 102 -19.26 -21.72 -4.97
C GLU A 102 -18.38 -21.69 -3.71
N ALA A 103 -17.09 -21.32 -3.83
CA ALA A 103 -16.21 -21.19 -2.68
C ALA A 103 -16.69 -20.12 -1.68
N ILE A 104 -17.21 -18.99 -2.17
CA ILE A 104 -17.82 -17.94 -1.34
C ILE A 104 -19.11 -18.44 -0.70
N SER A 105 -19.94 -19.14 -1.46
CA SER A 105 -21.20 -19.71 -0.95
C SER A 105 -20.96 -20.72 0.16
N ALA A 106 -20.01 -21.63 -0.03
CA ALA A 106 -19.61 -22.61 0.98
C ALA A 106 -19.02 -21.94 2.24
N HIS A 107 -18.27 -20.84 2.08
CA HIS A 107 -17.71 -20.10 3.20
C HIS A 107 -18.75 -19.39 4.06
N LEU A 108 -19.69 -18.67 3.42
CA LEU A 108 -20.70 -17.90 4.14
C LEU A 108 -21.82 -18.77 4.69
N GLY A 109 -22.20 -19.84 3.99
CA GLY A 109 -23.27 -20.75 4.44
C GLY A 109 -24.64 -20.06 4.52
N VAL A 110 -24.87 -19.00 3.75
CA VAL A 110 -26.14 -18.23 3.73
C VAL A 110 -26.97 -18.41 2.46
N PHE A 111 -26.47 -19.18 1.47
CA PHE A 111 -27.15 -19.39 0.20
C PHE A 111 -27.68 -20.83 0.06
N ASP A 112 -28.84 -20.95 -0.57
CA ASP A 112 -29.45 -22.22 -0.96
C ASP A 112 -29.06 -22.65 -2.38
N ALA A 113 -28.75 -21.68 -3.25
CA ALA A 113 -28.27 -21.93 -4.60
C ALA A 113 -27.30 -20.84 -5.08
N VAL A 114 -26.52 -21.16 -6.11
CA VAL A 114 -25.57 -20.26 -6.76
C VAL A 114 -25.83 -20.23 -8.26
N MET A 115 -26.05 -19.03 -8.79
CA MET A 115 -26.04 -18.73 -10.22
C MET A 115 -24.80 -17.92 -10.55
N ALA A 116 -23.91 -18.50 -11.35
CA ALA A 116 -22.61 -17.92 -11.64
C ALA A 116 -22.28 -17.99 -13.13
N SER A 117 -21.29 -17.19 -13.55
CA SER A 117 -20.73 -17.29 -14.90
C SER A 117 -19.93 -18.58 -15.07
N THR A 118 -20.03 -19.19 -16.23
CA THR A 118 -19.26 -20.39 -16.60
C THR A 118 -18.08 -20.01 -17.49
N ASP A 119 -17.36 -21.01 -18.01
CA ASP A 119 -16.23 -20.79 -18.92
C ASP A 119 -16.65 -20.15 -20.26
N THR A 120 -17.93 -20.28 -20.64
CA THR A 120 -18.48 -19.84 -21.92
C THR A 120 -19.58 -18.78 -21.78
N VAL A 121 -20.29 -18.75 -20.65
CA VAL A 121 -21.42 -17.84 -20.42
C VAL A 121 -21.06 -16.80 -19.36
N ASN A 122 -21.12 -15.52 -19.71
CA ASN A 122 -21.05 -14.41 -18.75
C ASN A 122 -22.46 -14.01 -18.33
N LEU A 123 -22.81 -14.30 -17.08
CA LEU A 123 -24.11 -14.09 -16.45
C LEU A 123 -24.21 -12.67 -15.87
N THR A 124 -24.61 -11.70 -16.71
CA THR A 124 -24.74 -10.28 -16.33
C THR A 124 -25.97 -9.68 -16.98
N ALA A 125 -26.56 -8.66 -16.33
CA ALA A 125 -27.72 -7.92 -16.84
C ALA A 125 -28.85 -8.83 -17.31
N GLU A 126 -29.32 -8.68 -18.55
CA GLU A 126 -30.47 -9.40 -19.13
C GLU A 126 -30.35 -10.92 -19.02
N ARG A 127 -29.16 -11.49 -19.27
CA ARG A 127 -28.94 -12.95 -19.11
C ARG A 127 -29.11 -13.41 -17.67
N LYS A 128 -28.74 -12.56 -16.70
CA LYS A 128 -28.94 -12.83 -15.28
C LYS A 128 -30.44 -12.80 -14.96
N LEU A 129 -31.18 -11.85 -15.52
CA LEU A 129 -32.63 -11.75 -15.37
C LEU A 129 -33.37 -12.95 -15.98
N GLU A 130 -33.02 -13.36 -17.20
CA GLU A 130 -33.57 -14.55 -17.85
C GLU A 130 -33.37 -15.78 -16.98
N ARG A 131 -32.15 -15.97 -16.46
CA ARG A 131 -31.83 -17.11 -15.59
C ARG A 131 -32.59 -17.09 -14.26
N ILE A 132 -32.81 -15.92 -13.69
CA ILE A 132 -33.61 -15.75 -12.49
C ILE A 132 -35.07 -16.10 -12.75
N ARG A 133 -35.63 -15.68 -13.90
CA ARG A 133 -37.00 -16.02 -14.29
C ARG A 133 -37.19 -17.51 -14.55
N GLU A 134 -36.19 -18.19 -15.10
CA GLU A 134 -36.22 -19.65 -15.29
C GLU A 134 -36.19 -20.43 -13.97
N ASP A 135 -35.55 -19.90 -12.93
CA ASP A 135 -35.39 -20.56 -11.62
C ASP A 135 -36.47 -20.16 -10.61
N CYS A 136 -37.14 -19.02 -10.82
CA CYS A 136 -38.17 -18.52 -9.92
C CYS A 136 -39.51 -19.21 -10.18
N GLU A 137 -39.95 -20.04 -9.23
CA GLU A 137 -41.23 -20.75 -9.32
C GLU A 137 -42.46 -19.84 -9.09
N THR A 138 -42.27 -18.69 -8.44
CA THR A 138 -43.36 -17.86 -7.89
C THR A 138 -43.69 -16.59 -8.69
N ASP A 139 -43.19 -16.45 -9.93
CA ASP A 139 -43.29 -15.26 -10.81
C ASP A 139 -42.76 -13.92 -10.23
N GLU A 140 -42.63 -13.79 -8.91
CA GLU A 140 -42.10 -12.64 -8.17
C GLU A 140 -40.84 -13.00 -7.38
N PHE A 141 -39.85 -12.10 -7.37
CA PHE A 141 -38.62 -12.25 -6.61
C PHE A 141 -38.12 -10.92 -6.07
N ASP A 142 -37.30 -10.98 -5.02
CA ASP A 142 -36.60 -9.81 -4.49
C ASP A 142 -35.16 -9.77 -5.02
N TYR A 143 -34.62 -8.58 -5.28
CA TYR A 143 -33.27 -8.41 -5.80
C TYR A 143 -32.44 -7.42 -5.00
N VAL A 144 -31.19 -7.79 -4.72
CA VAL A 144 -30.19 -6.94 -4.07
C VAL A 144 -29.02 -6.72 -5.02
N GLY A 145 -28.75 -5.47 -5.39
CA GLY A 145 -27.72 -5.11 -6.38
C GLY A 145 -27.21 -3.68 -6.23
N ASN A 146 -26.27 -3.26 -7.09
CA ASN A 146 -25.57 -1.98 -6.92
C ASN A 146 -25.25 -1.22 -8.22
N SER A 147 -25.34 -1.87 -9.37
CA SER A 147 -24.70 -1.40 -10.59
C SER A 147 -25.69 -1.02 -11.69
N ARG A 148 -25.19 -0.37 -12.74
CA ARG A 148 -25.93 -0.18 -14.00
C ARG A 148 -26.47 -1.49 -14.56
N ASP A 149 -25.67 -2.55 -14.53
CA ASP A 149 -26.05 -3.85 -15.10
C ASP A 149 -27.18 -4.50 -14.29
N ASP A 150 -27.39 -4.07 -13.05
CA ASP A 150 -28.46 -4.53 -12.17
C ASP A 150 -29.79 -3.79 -12.38
N VAL A 151 -29.81 -2.66 -13.09
CA VAL A 151 -31.02 -1.84 -13.23
C VAL A 151 -32.19 -2.63 -13.80
N CYS A 152 -31.96 -3.49 -14.81
CA CYS A 152 -33.04 -4.33 -15.37
C CYS A 152 -33.56 -5.39 -14.39
N LEU A 153 -32.72 -5.84 -13.45
CA LEU A 153 -33.10 -6.78 -12.40
C LEU A 153 -33.85 -6.08 -11.28
N LEU A 154 -33.40 -4.88 -10.90
CA LEU A 154 -34.04 -4.02 -9.92
C LEU A 154 -35.43 -3.57 -10.38
N ASP A 155 -35.61 -3.27 -11.67
CA ASP A 155 -36.91 -2.94 -12.27
C ASP A 155 -37.89 -4.13 -12.29
N ALA A 156 -37.36 -5.35 -12.42
CA ALA A 156 -38.17 -6.57 -12.50
C ALA A 156 -38.48 -7.19 -11.13
N ALA A 157 -37.81 -6.74 -10.06
CA ALA A 157 -37.97 -7.27 -8.72
C ALA A 157 -39.23 -6.72 -8.04
N ALA A 158 -39.88 -7.56 -7.23
CA ALA A 158 -41.01 -7.16 -6.41
C ALA A 158 -40.57 -6.22 -5.27
N GLU A 159 -39.49 -6.57 -4.56
CA GLU A 159 -38.76 -5.65 -3.70
C GLU A 159 -37.28 -5.56 -4.12
N ALA A 160 -36.80 -4.32 -4.21
CA ALA A 160 -35.43 -4.02 -4.62
C ALA A 160 -34.66 -3.35 -3.47
N THR A 161 -33.45 -3.85 -3.19
CA THR A 161 -32.49 -3.20 -2.30
C THR A 161 -31.25 -2.80 -3.08
N VAL A 162 -30.91 -1.52 -3.02
CA VAL A 162 -29.76 -0.95 -3.71
C VAL A 162 -28.62 -0.74 -2.72
N VAL A 163 -27.49 -1.41 -2.93
CA VAL A 163 -26.34 -1.37 -2.03
C VAL A 163 -25.24 -0.51 -2.65
N ALA A 164 -24.72 0.47 -1.91
CA ALA A 164 -23.59 1.31 -2.33
C ALA A 164 -23.61 1.73 -3.82
N PRO A 165 -24.71 2.34 -4.31
CA PRO A 165 -24.98 2.39 -5.74
C PRO A 165 -23.95 3.19 -6.53
N ASP A 166 -23.69 2.70 -7.75
CA ASP A 166 -23.05 3.50 -8.79
C ASP A 166 -23.95 4.68 -9.24
N ARG A 167 -23.45 5.49 -10.17
CA ARG A 167 -24.19 6.67 -10.66
C ARG A 167 -25.56 6.31 -11.27
N HIS A 168 -25.68 5.16 -11.94
CA HIS A 168 -26.90 4.73 -12.62
C HIS A 168 -27.89 4.11 -11.65
N ALA A 169 -27.44 3.16 -10.82
CA ALA A 169 -28.26 2.56 -9.77
C ALA A 169 -28.77 3.61 -8.77
N ARG A 170 -27.98 4.65 -8.47
CA ARG A 170 -28.41 5.78 -7.63
C ARG A 170 -29.47 6.63 -8.33
N GLY A 171 -29.32 6.84 -9.64
CA GLY A 171 -30.31 7.54 -10.45
C GLY A 171 -31.64 6.78 -10.51
N TRP A 172 -31.58 5.45 -10.59
CA TRP A 172 -32.73 4.56 -10.54
C TRP A 172 -33.39 4.56 -9.16
N GLN A 173 -32.62 4.35 -8.09
CA GLN A 173 -33.10 4.31 -6.70
C GLN A 173 -33.85 5.59 -6.32
N ARG A 174 -33.35 6.77 -6.74
CA ARG A 174 -34.03 8.06 -6.50
C ARG A 174 -35.40 8.16 -7.16
N LYS A 175 -35.62 7.44 -8.26
CA LYS A 175 -36.91 7.43 -8.98
C LYS A 175 -37.87 6.39 -8.40
N SER A 176 -37.36 5.21 -8.07
CA SER A 176 -38.18 4.10 -7.55
C SER A 176 -38.51 4.24 -6.06
N GLY A 177 -37.69 4.96 -5.28
CA GLY A 177 -37.84 5.01 -3.82
C GLY A 177 -37.42 3.71 -3.12
N ALA A 178 -36.73 2.81 -3.83
CA ALA A 178 -36.27 1.53 -3.30
C ALA A 178 -35.34 1.68 -2.08
N HIS A 179 -35.28 0.64 -1.24
CA HIS A 179 -34.43 0.62 -0.06
C HIS A 179 -32.95 0.77 -0.44
N ILE A 180 -32.18 1.52 0.35
CA ILE A 180 -30.77 1.81 0.07
C ILE A 180 -29.89 1.53 1.28
N ILE A 181 -28.78 0.83 1.04
CA ILE A 181 -27.69 0.65 2.00
C ILE A 181 -26.52 1.50 1.50
N GLU A 182 -26.20 2.59 2.19
CA GLU A 182 -25.18 3.55 1.76
C GLU A 182 -23.75 3.09 2.07
N ASP A 183 -22.79 3.54 1.26
CA ASP A 183 -21.36 3.36 1.54
C ASP A 183 -20.85 4.55 2.36
N GLY A 184 -20.69 4.39 3.68
CA GLY A 184 -20.21 5.45 4.58
C GLY A 184 -18.74 5.88 4.39
N ALA A 185 -18.10 5.44 3.31
CA ALA A 185 -16.69 5.62 3.04
C ALA A 185 -16.37 6.97 2.37
N ASN A 186 -15.50 7.77 3.02
CA ASN A 186 -14.94 8.96 2.38
C ASN A 186 -13.79 8.59 1.43
N LYS A 187 -14.09 8.54 0.12
CA LYS A 187 -13.14 8.16 -0.94
C LYS A 187 -11.96 9.12 -1.08
N THR A 188 -12.14 10.43 -0.83
CA THR A 188 -11.03 11.40 -0.94
C THR A 188 -10.06 11.25 0.21
N LYS A 189 -10.56 11.08 1.44
CA LYS A 189 -9.74 10.74 2.62
C LYS A 189 -9.01 9.41 2.42
N ALA A 190 -9.67 8.42 1.81
CA ALA A 190 -9.06 7.13 1.48
C ALA A 190 -7.92 7.28 0.46
N ALA A 191 -8.10 8.09 -0.60
CA ALA A 191 -7.06 8.39 -1.58
C ALA A 191 -5.86 9.12 -0.94
N LEU A 192 -6.08 10.14 -0.10
CA LEU A 192 -5.01 10.83 0.62
C LEU A 192 -4.24 9.89 1.56
N LYS A 193 -4.97 8.98 2.24
CA LYS A 193 -4.35 7.94 3.07
C LYS A 193 -3.51 6.96 2.22
N ALA A 194 -3.97 6.62 1.02
CA ALA A 194 -3.24 5.75 0.09
C ALA A 194 -1.93 6.38 -0.43
N LEU A 195 -1.86 7.72 -0.56
CA LEU A 195 -0.64 8.43 -0.92
C LEU A 195 0.47 8.31 0.14
N ARG A 196 0.10 8.11 1.42
CA ARG A 196 1.02 8.04 2.57
C ARG A 196 1.93 9.29 2.72
N PRO A 197 1.37 10.50 2.83
CA PRO A 197 2.16 11.74 2.88
C PRO A 197 3.17 11.78 4.04
N HIS A 198 2.89 11.11 5.16
CA HIS A 198 3.84 10.96 6.27
C HIS A 198 5.16 10.28 5.85
N GLN A 199 5.18 9.47 4.79
CA GLN A 199 6.40 8.84 4.27
C GLN A 199 7.25 9.80 3.43
N TRP A 200 6.69 10.93 2.96
CA TRP A 200 7.42 11.94 2.20
C TRP A 200 8.50 12.62 3.04
N ALA A 201 8.36 12.57 4.37
CA ALA A 201 9.38 12.98 5.33
C ALA A 201 10.78 12.41 5.01
N LYS A 202 10.86 11.17 4.50
CA LYS A 202 12.13 10.54 4.10
C LYS A 202 12.83 11.24 2.95
N ASN A 203 12.08 11.95 2.12
CA ASN A 203 12.61 12.68 0.98
C ASN A 203 13.25 14.02 1.39
N ILE A 204 13.17 14.43 2.67
CA ILE A 204 13.96 15.56 3.17
C ILE A 204 15.47 15.29 3.04
N LEU A 205 15.87 14.02 2.95
CA LEU A 205 17.25 13.64 2.63
C LEU A 205 17.77 14.22 1.30
N LEU A 206 16.89 14.62 0.38
CA LEU A 206 17.30 15.29 -0.86
C LEU A 206 17.93 16.68 -0.59
N PHE A 207 17.62 17.31 0.55
CA PHE A 207 18.19 18.62 0.88
C PHE A 207 19.53 18.52 1.60
N VAL A 208 19.95 17.32 2.04
CA VAL A 208 21.21 17.13 2.78
C VAL A 208 22.43 17.67 2.02
N PRO A 209 22.64 17.36 0.73
CA PRO A 209 23.78 17.90 -0.02
C PRO A 209 23.76 19.44 -0.11
N LEU A 210 22.58 20.02 -0.36
CA LEU A 210 22.40 21.47 -0.45
C LEU A 210 22.76 22.17 0.87
N THR A 211 22.35 21.58 2.00
CA THR A 211 22.66 22.14 3.32
C THR A 211 24.15 22.08 3.65
N LEU A 212 24.84 21.02 3.23
CA LEU A 212 26.26 20.83 3.54
C LEU A 212 27.18 21.68 2.66
N ASN A 213 26.74 22.06 1.46
CA ASN A 213 27.51 22.95 0.57
C ASN A 213 27.26 24.44 0.86
N HIS A 214 26.42 24.80 1.84
CA HIS A 214 26.00 26.17 2.17
C HIS A 214 25.21 26.92 1.09
N ASP A 215 24.85 26.26 -0.02
CA ASP A 215 24.11 26.88 -1.13
C ASP A 215 22.59 26.97 -0.91
N PHE A 216 22.11 26.77 0.32
CA PHE A 216 20.67 26.82 0.63
C PHE A 216 20.04 28.21 0.42
N LEU A 217 20.86 29.24 0.20
CA LEU A 217 20.43 30.59 -0.15
C LEU A 217 20.25 30.80 -1.67
N ASP A 218 20.74 29.87 -2.51
CA ASP A 218 20.49 29.92 -3.96
C ASP A 218 19.06 29.45 -4.26
N LEU A 219 18.24 30.40 -4.74
CA LEU A 219 16.84 30.16 -5.05
C LEU A 219 16.65 29.09 -6.15
N ASN A 220 17.55 29.03 -7.14
CA ASN A 220 17.45 28.05 -8.23
C ASN A 220 17.69 26.64 -7.70
N MET A 221 18.71 26.45 -6.86
CA MET A 221 19.02 25.15 -6.25
C MET A 221 17.94 24.71 -5.28
N LEU A 222 17.36 25.65 -4.51
CA LEU A 222 16.23 25.36 -3.63
C LEU A 222 14.99 24.91 -4.41
N VAL A 223 14.65 25.60 -5.51
CA VAL A 223 13.54 25.23 -6.40
C VAL A 223 13.79 23.86 -7.02
N ALA A 224 15.00 23.59 -7.51
CA ALA A 224 15.37 22.28 -8.06
C ALA A 224 15.25 21.16 -7.00
N GLY A 225 15.71 21.42 -5.77
CA GLY A 225 15.55 20.51 -4.64
C GLY A 225 14.08 20.25 -4.29
N LEU A 226 13.22 21.29 -4.32
CA LEU A 226 11.79 21.15 -4.07
C LEU A 226 11.09 20.36 -5.19
N MET A 227 11.43 20.61 -6.45
CA MET A 227 10.94 19.82 -7.58
C MET A 227 11.36 18.35 -7.44
N GLY A 228 12.62 18.11 -7.06
CA GLY A 228 13.13 16.78 -6.79
C GLY A 228 12.39 16.09 -5.65
N PHE A 229 12.13 16.80 -4.55
CA PHE A 229 11.36 16.32 -3.41
C PHE A 229 9.95 15.90 -3.82
N VAL A 230 9.24 16.73 -4.60
CA VAL A 230 7.89 16.41 -5.07
C VAL A 230 7.94 15.21 -6.03
N ALA A 231 8.87 15.18 -6.98
CA ALA A 231 9.02 14.06 -7.92
C ALA A 231 9.27 12.73 -7.19
N PHE A 232 10.21 12.67 -6.25
CA PHE A 232 10.45 11.49 -5.41
C PHE A 232 9.25 11.09 -4.58
N SER A 233 8.49 12.07 -4.06
CA SER A 233 7.31 11.82 -3.23
C SER A 233 6.19 11.19 -4.04
N LEU A 234 5.89 11.73 -5.22
CA LEU A 234 4.88 11.18 -6.14
C LEU A 234 5.28 9.79 -6.65
N ALA A 235 6.55 9.61 -7.03
CA ALA A 235 7.10 8.31 -7.44
C ALA A 235 7.00 7.26 -6.32
N ALA A 236 7.37 7.63 -5.08
CA ALA A 236 7.24 6.75 -3.91
C ALA A 236 5.78 6.38 -3.62
N SER A 237 4.85 7.35 -3.67
CA SER A 237 3.42 7.11 -3.50
C SER A 237 2.85 6.17 -4.56
N SER A 238 3.26 6.30 -5.82
CA SER A 238 2.89 5.38 -6.90
C SER A 238 3.30 3.94 -6.56
N VAL A 239 4.57 3.74 -6.17
CA VAL A 239 5.06 2.42 -5.76
C VAL A 239 4.34 1.87 -4.52
N TYR A 240 4.04 2.72 -3.53
CA TYR A 240 3.28 2.28 -2.36
C TYR A 240 1.86 1.82 -2.72
N ILE A 241 1.18 2.52 -3.62
CA ILE A 241 -0.15 2.10 -4.09
C ILE A 241 -0.07 0.76 -4.82
N VAL A 242 0.86 0.59 -5.76
CA VAL A 242 1.03 -0.68 -6.48
C VAL A 242 1.33 -1.82 -5.50
N ASN A 243 2.18 -1.59 -4.51
CA ASN A 243 2.48 -2.59 -3.49
C ASN A 243 1.27 -2.95 -2.63
N ASP A 244 0.44 -1.97 -2.24
CA ASP A 244 -0.80 -2.23 -1.48
C ASP A 244 -1.80 -3.05 -2.29
N LEU A 245 -1.83 -2.86 -3.62
CA LEU A 245 -2.66 -3.67 -4.53
C LEU A 245 -2.12 -5.11 -4.68
N LEU A 246 -0.80 -5.29 -4.73
CA LEU A 246 -0.18 -6.61 -4.83
C LEU A 246 -0.22 -7.40 -3.53
N ASP A 247 -0.21 -6.73 -2.38
CA ASP A 247 -0.21 -7.36 -1.06
C ASP A 247 -1.62 -7.40 -0.42
N LEU A 248 -2.71 -7.22 -1.19
CA LEU A 248 -4.11 -7.22 -0.70
C LEU A 248 -4.43 -8.37 0.27
N GLN A 249 -4.19 -9.62 -0.13
CA GLN A 249 -4.48 -10.80 0.70
C GLN A 249 -3.65 -10.78 2.00
N SER A 250 -2.36 -10.42 1.91
CA SER A 250 -1.48 -10.31 3.07
C SER A 250 -1.90 -9.18 4.01
N ASP A 251 -2.33 -8.05 3.46
CA ASP A 251 -2.73 -6.88 4.24
C ASP A 251 -4.03 -7.16 5.00
N ARG A 252 -4.97 -7.92 4.43
CA ARG A 252 -6.21 -8.32 5.09
C ARG A 252 -6.01 -9.28 6.27
N ARG A 253 -4.99 -10.15 6.20
CA ARG A 253 -4.60 -11.03 7.32
C ARG A 253 -3.93 -10.27 8.48
N HIS A 254 -3.42 -9.06 8.24
CA HIS A 254 -2.62 -8.33 9.21
C HIS A 254 -3.48 -7.47 10.15
N LYS A 255 -3.15 -7.48 11.45
CA LYS A 255 -3.89 -6.81 12.53
C LYS A 255 -4.28 -5.35 12.22
N THR A 256 -3.31 -4.54 11.77
CA THR A 256 -3.51 -3.12 11.43
C THR A 256 -3.67 -2.83 9.93
N LYS A 257 -2.95 -3.52 9.05
CA LYS A 257 -2.96 -3.26 7.59
C LYS A 257 -4.28 -3.63 6.91
N ARG A 258 -5.14 -4.43 7.54
CA ARG A 258 -6.50 -4.71 7.06
C ARG A 258 -7.36 -3.45 6.87
N ASN A 259 -7.02 -2.38 7.58
CA ASN A 259 -7.68 -1.07 7.51
C ASN A 259 -7.09 -0.13 6.44
N ARG A 260 -6.21 -0.63 5.57
CA ARG A 260 -5.70 0.14 4.42
C ARG A 260 -6.81 0.29 3.38
N PRO A 261 -6.88 1.44 2.67
CA PRO A 261 -7.97 1.76 1.74
C PRO A 261 -8.35 0.65 0.75
N PHE A 262 -7.37 -0.04 0.17
CA PHE A 262 -7.59 -1.12 -0.80
C PHE A 262 -7.96 -2.45 -0.11
N ALA A 263 -7.27 -2.79 0.99
CA ALA A 263 -7.56 -3.99 1.77
C ALA A 263 -8.99 -3.99 2.35
N SER A 264 -9.46 -2.84 2.84
CA SER A 264 -10.82 -2.68 3.38
C SER A 264 -11.90 -2.51 2.30
N GLY A 265 -11.53 -2.42 1.02
CA GLY A 265 -12.45 -2.16 -0.09
C GLY A 265 -13.02 -0.73 -0.14
N THR A 266 -12.46 0.21 0.65
CA THR A 266 -12.90 1.61 0.68
C THR A 266 -12.54 2.35 -0.60
N LEU A 267 -11.40 2.03 -1.21
CA LEU A 267 -10.96 2.57 -2.48
C LEU A 267 -10.92 1.44 -3.52
N PRO A 268 -11.60 1.58 -4.68
CA PRO A 268 -11.58 0.57 -5.72
C PRO A 268 -10.17 0.31 -6.27
N ILE A 269 -9.86 -0.93 -6.59
CA ILE A 269 -8.58 -1.33 -7.20
C ILE A 269 -8.28 -0.55 -8.50
N PRO A 270 -9.23 -0.35 -9.44
CA PRO A 270 -8.97 0.43 -10.65
C PRO A 270 -8.60 1.88 -10.37
N ALA A 271 -9.23 2.50 -9.37
CA ALA A 271 -8.91 3.86 -8.95
C ALA A 271 -7.50 3.94 -8.35
N GLY A 272 -7.03 2.89 -7.69
CA GLY A 272 -5.64 2.76 -7.25
C GLY A 272 -4.66 2.71 -8.42
N LEU A 273 -4.95 1.90 -9.45
CA LEU A 273 -4.09 1.80 -10.63
C LEU A 273 -4.02 3.12 -11.42
N THR A 274 -5.16 3.81 -11.61
CA THR A 274 -5.17 5.11 -12.29
C THR A 274 -4.44 6.18 -11.49
N LEU A 275 -4.61 6.19 -10.16
CA LEU A 275 -3.89 7.10 -9.27
C LEU A 275 -2.38 6.83 -9.31
N ALA A 276 -1.95 5.56 -9.22
CA ALA A 276 -0.53 5.20 -9.30
C ALA A 276 0.10 5.61 -10.64
N GLY A 277 -0.60 5.35 -11.76
CA GLY A 277 -0.15 5.77 -13.09
C GLY A 277 -0.06 7.29 -13.24
N GLY A 278 -1.10 8.02 -12.79
CA GLY A 278 -1.11 9.49 -12.82
C GLY A 278 0.01 10.12 -11.99
N LEU A 279 0.27 9.58 -10.79
CA LEU A 279 1.39 10.03 -9.95
C LEU A 279 2.75 9.79 -10.59
N LEU A 280 2.91 8.65 -11.28
CA LEU A 280 4.16 8.34 -11.97
C LEU A 280 4.39 9.28 -13.16
N VAL A 281 3.36 9.53 -13.97
CA VAL A 281 3.41 10.50 -15.06
C VAL A 281 3.74 11.89 -14.53
N ALA A 282 3.09 12.34 -13.45
CA ALA A 282 3.37 13.61 -12.81
C ALA A 282 4.80 13.70 -12.27
N ALA A 283 5.31 12.62 -11.64
CA ALA A 283 6.68 12.57 -11.13
C ALA A 283 7.71 12.75 -12.26
N PHE A 284 7.53 12.05 -13.39
CA PHE A 284 8.43 12.18 -14.55
C PHE A 284 8.24 13.50 -15.31
N ALA A 285 7.04 14.07 -15.33
CA ALA A 285 6.82 15.40 -15.90
C ALA A 285 7.59 16.47 -15.10
N ILE A 286 7.59 16.40 -13.76
CA ILE A 286 8.40 17.29 -12.92
C ILE A 286 9.89 17.00 -13.13
N ALA A 287 10.30 15.73 -13.11
CA ALA A 287 11.69 15.33 -13.30
C ALA A 287 12.25 15.69 -14.69
N SER A 288 11.39 15.87 -15.70
CA SER A 288 11.81 16.29 -17.05
C SER A 288 12.49 17.67 -17.08
N GLN A 289 12.16 18.52 -16.11
CA GLN A 289 12.72 19.87 -15.92
C GLN A 289 14.02 19.85 -15.08
N LEU A 290 14.43 18.68 -14.58
CA LEU A 290 15.66 18.49 -13.80
C LEU A 290 16.77 17.86 -14.67
N PRO A 291 18.03 17.92 -14.21
CA PRO A 291 19.16 17.35 -14.93
C PRO A 291 18.99 15.85 -15.31
N PRO A 292 19.62 15.38 -16.41
CA PRO A 292 19.60 13.97 -16.82
C PRO A 292 19.95 12.98 -15.71
N ASP A 293 20.92 13.32 -14.87
CA ASP A 293 21.40 12.46 -13.79
C ASP A 293 20.30 12.20 -12.75
N PHE A 294 19.53 13.24 -12.40
CA PHE A 294 18.39 13.11 -11.50
C PHE A 294 17.35 12.11 -12.03
N LYS A 295 17.03 12.16 -13.34
CA LYS A 295 16.06 11.25 -13.97
C LYS A 295 16.53 9.80 -13.90
N THR A 296 17.82 9.56 -14.14
CA THR A 296 18.43 8.23 -14.02
C THR A 296 18.36 7.74 -12.57
N ILE A 297 18.67 8.59 -11.60
CA ILE A 297 18.61 8.24 -10.17
C ILE A 297 17.17 7.94 -9.73
N LEU A 298 16.18 8.72 -10.19
CA LEU A 298 14.78 8.47 -9.90
C LEU A 298 14.31 7.13 -10.49
N LEU A 299 14.75 6.80 -11.71
CA LEU A 299 14.46 5.50 -12.33
C LEU A 299 15.13 4.35 -11.56
N CYS A 300 16.40 4.49 -11.18
CA CYS A 300 17.11 3.52 -10.34
C CYS A 300 16.40 3.33 -8.99
N TYR A 301 15.98 4.43 -8.36
CA TYR A 301 15.18 4.40 -7.13
C TYR A 301 13.89 3.59 -7.31
N LEU A 302 13.12 3.86 -8.37
CA LEU A 302 11.88 3.14 -8.72
C LEU A 302 12.15 1.63 -8.90
N VAL A 303 13.16 1.27 -9.67
CA VAL A 303 13.56 -0.13 -9.89
C VAL A 303 13.95 -0.79 -8.58
N MET A 304 14.80 -0.16 -7.78
CA MET A 304 15.26 -0.70 -6.49
C MET A 304 14.11 -0.87 -5.50
N THR A 305 13.20 0.10 -5.39
CA THR A 305 12.06 -0.01 -4.45
C THR A 305 11.05 -1.08 -4.88
N SER A 306 10.81 -1.22 -6.20
CA SER A 306 9.97 -2.29 -6.73
C SER A 306 10.61 -3.67 -6.57
N ALA A 307 11.89 -3.81 -6.90
CA ALA A 307 12.66 -5.04 -6.68
C ALA A 307 12.67 -5.42 -5.19
N TYR A 308 12.81 -4.42 -4.31
CA TYR A 308 12.75 -4.63 -2.86
C TYR A 308 11.42 -5.23 -2.42
N SER A 309 10.31 -4.62 -2.83
CA SER A 309 8.97 -5.08 -2.43
C SER A 309 8.60 -6.46 -2.98
N LEU A 310 9.08 -6.81 -4.18
CA LEU A 310 8.75 -8.07 -4.85
C LEU A 310 9.65 -9.22 -4.40
N PHE A 311 10.96 -8.99 -4.32
CA PHE A 311 11.97 -10.05 -4.18
C PHE A 311 12.90 -9.84 -3.00
N VAL A 312 13.55 -8.67 -2.88
CA VAL A 312 14.68 -8.49 -1.95
C VAL A 312 14.24 -8.54 -0.49
N LYS A 313 13.01 -8.11 -0.16
CA LYS A 313 12.51 -8.12 1.25
C LYS A 313 12.54 -9.49 1.94
N ARG A 314 12.73 -10.57 1.18
CA ARG A 314 12.80 -11.95 1.68
C ARG A 314 14.24 -12.44 1.88
N MET A 315 15.23 -11.72 1.36
CA MET A 315 16.65 -12.08 1.42
C MET A 315 17.27 -11.57 2.72
N LEU A 316 17.92 -12.45 3.48
CA LEU A 316 18.58 -12.13 4.73
C LEU A 316 19.69 -11.09 4.49
N LEU A 317 19.69 -9.99 5.26
CA LEU A 317 20.64 -8.86 5.22
C LEU A 317 20.70 -8.04 3.92
N ILE A 318 20.43 -8.65 2.76
CA ILE A 318 20.34 -7.92 1.50
C ILE A 318 19.18 -6.92 1.57
N ASP A 319 18.09 -7.26 2.27
CA ASP A 319 16.98 -6.33 2.47
C ASP A 319 17.39 -5.07 3.25
N THR A 320 18.19 -5.19 4.32
CA THR A 320 18.67 -4.05 5.10
C THR A 320 19.72 -3.22 4.37
N LEU A 321 20.63 -3.87 3.63
CA LEU A 321 21.61 -3.17 2.79
C LEU A 321 20.92 -2.36 1.69
N VAL A 322 19.95 -2.96 0.98
CA VAL A 322 19.16 -2.25 -0.04
C VAL A 322 18.33 -1.14 0.60
N LEU A 323 17.76 -1.35 1.79
CA LEU A 323 17.01 -0.31 2.48
C LEU A 323 17.91 0.89 2.85
N ALA A 324 19.12 0.64 3.34
CA ALA A 324 20.12 1.69 3.57
C ALA A 324 20.48 2.42 2.27
N GLY A 325 20.76 1.66 1.21
CA GLY A 325 21.04 2.20 -0.12
C GLY A 325 19.90 3.06 -0.67
N LEU A 326 18.63 2.69 -0.44
CA LEU A 326 17.47 3.50 -0.84
C LEU A 326 17.44 4.87 -0.13
N TYR A 327 17.91 4.96 1.13
CA TYR A 327 18.05 6.26 1.80
C TYR A 327 19.23 7.05 1.22
N THR A 328 20.37 6.41 0.96
CA THR A 328 21.53 7.05 0.32
C THR A 328 21.22 7.55 -1.09
N VAL A 329 20.46 6.79 -1.89
CA VAL A 329 20.00 7.19 -3.24
C VAL A 329 19.20 8.50 -3.22
N ARG A 330 18.49 8.80 -2.12
CA ARG A 330 17.80 10.10 -1.97
C ARG A 330 18.79 11.25 -1.81
N ILE A 331 19.87 11.05 -1.06
CA ILE A 331 20.95 12.05 -0.94
C ILE A 331 21.60 12.26 -2.31
N ILE A 332 21.90 11.17 -3.02
CA ILE A 332 22.48 11.24 -4.38
C ILE A 332 21.53 11.99 -5.34
N GLY A 333 20.23 11.69 -5.26
CA GLY A 333 19.19 12.39 -6.04
C GLY A 333 19.10 13.88 -5.71
N GLY A 334 19.26 14.25 -4.44
CA GLY A 334 19.33 15.65 -4.02
C GLY A 334 20.49 16.41 -4.64
N ALA A 335 21.68 15.81 -4.59
CA ALA A 335 22.89 16.37 -5.19
C ALA A 335 22.76 16.53 -6.71
N ALA A 336 22.22 15.51 -7.40
CA ALA A 336 22.00 15.56 -8.84
C ALA A 336 20.89 16.54 -9.26
N ALA A 337 19.91 16.83 -8.39
CA ALA A 337 18.90 17.86 -8.67
C ALA A 337 19.49 19.27 -8.61
N ALA A 338 20.35 19.51 -7.61
CA ALA A 338 20.97 20.80 -7.35
C ALA A 338 22.31 21.02 -8.07
N ASP A 339 22.80 20.02 -8.82
CA ASP A 339 24.14 20.01 -9.47
C ASP A 339 25.30 20.25 -8.48
N VAL A 340 25.20 19.64 -7.30
CA VAL A 340 26.19 19.74 -6.22
C VAL A 340 27.07 18.50 -6.19
N GLY A 341 28.37 18.68 -5.96
CA GLY A 341 29.32 17.59 -5.78
C GLY A 341 29.01 16.75 -4.53
N LEU A 342 29.13 15.43 -4.64
CA LEU A 342 29.01 14.52 -3.49
C LEU A 342 30.37 14.24 -2.87
N SER A 343 30.47 14.43 -1.56
CA SER A 343 31.62 13.97 -0.79
C SER A 343 31.54 12.46 -0.54
N PHE A 344 32.65 11.75 -0.75
CA PHE A 344 32.79 10.34 -0.38
C PHE A 344 32.45 10.11 1.09
N TRP A 345 32.86 11.02 1.98
CA TRP A 345 32.61 10.95 3.42
C TRP A 345 31.13 11.00 3.76
N LEU A 346 30.35 11.85 3.07
CA LEU A 346 28.90 11.94 3.24
C LEU A 346 28.22 10.62 2.88
N LEU A 347 28.61 10.00 1.76
CA LEU A 347 28.06 8.73 1.31
C LEU A 347 28.43 7.58 2.26
N ALA A 348 29.68 7.54 2.73
CA ALA A 348 30.15 6.55 3.70
C ALA A 348 29.41 6.68 5.04
N PHE A 349 29.29 7.90 5.58
CA PHE A 349 28.51 8.19 6.79
C PHE A 349 27.05 7.75 6.61
N SER A 350 26.43 8.18 5.52
CA SER A 350 25.04 7.88 5.18
C SER A 350 24.78 6.37 5.14
N LEU A 351 25.66 5.61 4.51
CA LEU A 351 25.51 4.16 4.37
C LEU A 351 25.48 3.48 5.75
N PHE A 352 26.46 3.74 6.62
CA PHE A 352 26.52 3.15 7.96
C PHE A 352 25.38 3.64 8.87
N PHE A 353 25.04 4.93 8.79
CA PHE A 353 23.96 5.50 9.57
C PHE A 353 22.61 4.86 9.20
N PHE A 354 22.27 4.83 7.90
CA PHE A 354 21.02 4.24 7.45
C PHE A 354 21.00 2.72 7.54
N PHE A 355 22.15 2.04 7.47
CA PHE A 355 22.22 0.61 7.74
C PHE A 355 21.88 0.30 9.20
N SER A 356 22.38 1.11 10.15
CA SER A 356 21.97 1.02 11.56
C SER A 356 20.45 1.20 11.71
N LEU A 357 19.88 2.26 11.12
CA LEU A 357 18.43 2.50 11.20
C LEU A 357 17.60 1.42 10.50
N ALA A 358 18.09 0.86 9.39
CA ALA A 358 17.45 -0.25 8.71
C ALA A 358 17.40 -1.50 9.60
N LEU A 359 18.48 -1.77 10.35
CA LEU A 359 18.55 -2.86 11.32
C LEU A 359 17.63 -2.63 12.51
N VAL A 360 17.49 -1.38 13.01
CA VAL A 360 16.48 -1.05 14.04
C VAL A 360 15.09 -1.46 13.56
N LYS A 361 14.73 -1.12 12.32
CA LYS A 361 13.44 -1.48 11.74
C LYS A 361 13.23 -2.99 11.64
N ARG A 362 14.28 -3.76 11.37
CA ARG A 362 14.18 -5.23 11.37
C ARG A 362 14.06 -5.78 12.78
N TYR A 363 14.83 -5.24 13.70
CA TYR A 363 14.77 -5.61 15.10
C TYR A 363 13.36 -5.43 15.65
N THR A 364 12.74 -4.26 15.47
CA THR A 364 11.38 -3.99 15.98
C THR A 364 10.33 -4.89 15.33
N GLU A 365 10.38 -5.04 14.00
CA GLU A 365 9.44 -5.91 13.30
C GLU A 365 9.58 -7.38 13.70
N LEU A 366 10.79 -7.87 13.96
CA LEU A 366 11.02 -9.25 14.41
C LEU A 366 10.61 -9.44 15.88
N HIS A 367 10.94 -8.47 16.73
CA HIS A 367 10.58 -8.45 18.15
C HIS A 367 9.06 -8.45 18.35
N ASP A 368 8.30 -7.78 17.48
CA ASP A 368 6.83 -7.77 17.49
C ASP A 368 6.20 -9.17 17.31
N PHE A 369 6.92 -10.13 16.72
CA PHE A 369 6.44 -11.52 16.58
C PHE A 369 6.75 -12.40 17.80
N GLY A 370 7.65 -11.99 18.71
CA GLY A 370 8.03 -12.75 19.91
C GLY A 370 8.72 -14.10 19.63
N GLY A 371 8.78 -14.97 20.65
CA GLY A 371 9.32 -16.33 20.53
C GLY A 371 8.42 -17.19 19.64
N GLY A 372 8.91 -17.59 18.47
CA GLY A 372 8.11 -18.22 17.41
C GLY A 372 8.01 -17.42 16.10
N ALA A 373 8.84 -16.38 15.95
CA ALA A 373 9.04 -15.67 14.70
C ALA A 373 9.77 -16.54 13.67
N GLU A 374 8.99 -17.30 12.88
CA GLU A 374 9.50 -18.11 11.78
C GLU A 374 9.37 -17.40 10.43
N ARG A 375 10.22 -17.77 9.46
CA ARG A 375 10.22 -17.19 8.09
C ARG A 375 8.84 -17.19 7.42
N SER A 376 8.04 -18.22 7.67
CA SER A 376 6.68 -18.37 7.14
C SER A 376 5.71 -17.30 7.66
N LYS A 377 5.88 -16.86 8.91
CA LYS A 377 5.04 -15.87 9.59
C LYS A 377 5.53 -14.44 9.35
N THR A 378 6.85 -14.24 9.38
CA THR A 378 7.45 -12.92 9.15
C THR A 378 7.42 -12.53 7.67
N GLY A 379 7.41 -13.52 6.76
CA GLY A 379 7.54 -13.33 5.33
C GLY A 379 8.94 -12.85 4.92
N ARG A 380 9.93 -13.02 5.80
CA ARG A 380 11.32 -12.54 5.66
C ARG A 380 12.33 -13.63 5.97
N GLY A 381 13.60 -13.38 5.65
CA GLY A 381 14.71 -14.31 5.87
C GLY A 381 15.14 -14.49 7.33
N TYR A 382 14.56 -13.73 8.27
CA TYR A 382 14.96 -13.67 9.67
C TYR A 382 14.14 -14.60 10.58
N VAL A 383 14.78 -15.05 11.65
CA VAL A 383 14.19 -15.81 12.77
C VAL A 383 14.50 -15.13 14.10
N ASP A 384 13.76 -15.46 15.16
CA ASP A 384 13.92 -14.90 16.50
C ASP A 384 15.36 -14.98 17.06
N LEU A 385 16.09 -16.07 16.75
CA LEU A 385 17.50 -16.23 17.10
C LEU A 385 18.42 -15.12 16.54
N ASP A 386 18.01 -14.43 15.47
CA ASP A 386 18.81 -13.38 14.83
C ASP A 386 18.76 -12.04 15.60
N LEU A 387 17.84 -11.87 16.57
CA LEU A 387 17.60 -10.59 17.25
C LEU A 387 18.87 -9.99 17.86
N GLU A 388 19.67 -10.81 18.53
CA GLU A 388 20.91 -10.37 19.17
C GLU A 388 21.94 -9.91 18.12
N THR A 389 22.15 -10.72 17.08
CA THR A 389 23.06 -10.42 15.98
C THR A 389 22.66 -9.13 15.26
N ILE A 390 21.37 -8.93 14.98
CA ILE A 390 20.83 -7.71 14.36
C ILE A 390 21.12 -6.49 15.25
N SER A 391 20.90 -6.62 16.55
CA SER A 391 21.12 -5.55 17.53
C SER A 391 22.60 -5.16 17.61
N GLN A 392 23.49 -6.15 17.72
CA GLN A 392 24.94 -5.93 17.77
C GLN A 392 25.47 -5.30 16.47
N ALA A 393 25.09 -5.86 15.31
CA ALA A 393 25.48 -5.31 14.01
C ALA A 393 24.96 -3.88 13.81
N GLY A 394 23.73 -3.62 14.27
CA GLY A 394 23.11 -2.32 14.16
C GLY A 394 23.77 -1.26 15.03
N MET A 395 24.09 -1.58 16.30
CA MET A 395 24.88 -0.68 17.15
C MET A 395 26.28 -0.46 16.58
N ALA A 396 26.97 -1.52 16.14
CA ALA A 396 28.30 -1.41 15.54
C ALA A 396 28.31 -0.50 14.30
N SER A 397 27.33 -0.64 13.40
CA SER A 397 27.16 0.24 12.24
C SER A 397 26.88 1.70 12.66
N GLY A 398 26.10 1.89 13.71
CA GLY A 398 25.83 3.23 14.24
C GLY A 398 27.11 3.91 14.75
N PHE A 399 27.92 3.20 15.54
CA PHE A 399 29.20 3.70 16.02
C PHE A 399 30.20 3.92 14.87
N ALA A 400 30.22 3.04 13.87
CA ALA A 400 31.02 3.22 12.66
C ALA A 400 30.64 4.52 11.92
N SER A 401 29.34 4.86 11.84
CA SER A 401 28.92 6.13 11.24
C SER A 401 29.48 7.34 12.00
N VAL A 402 29.48 7.32 13.33
CA VAL A 402 30.06 8.40 14.15
C VAL A 402 31.58 8.46 13.99
N MET A 403 32.24 7.31 13.87
CA MET A 403 33.68 7.25 13.58
C MET A 403 34.00 7.89 12.22
N VAL A 404 33.24 7.55 11.18
CA VAL A 404 33.39 8.16 9.84
C VAL A 404 33.18 9.68 9.90
N LEU A 405 32.21 10.15 10.69
CA LEU A 405 32.00 11.58 10.90
C LEU A 405 33.20 12.25 11.59
N ALA A 406 33.78 11.61 12.62
CA ALA A 406 34.97 12.13 13.29
C ALA A 406 36.18 12.22 12.33
N LEU A 407 36.38 11.19 11.50
CA LEU A 407 37.44 11.19 10.48
C LEU A 407 37.21 12.26 9.41
N TYR A 408 35.96 12.50 9.01
CA TYR A 408 35.60 13.58 8.10
C TYR A 408 35.96 14.95 8.68
N ILE A 409 35.60 15.22 9.94
CA ILE A 409 35.90 16.51 10.60
C ILE A 409 37.42 16.76 10.67
N ASP A 410 38.22 15.70 10.81
CA ASP A 410 39.68 15.81 10.85
C ASP A 410 40.34 15.90 9.46
N SER A 411 39.58 15.64 8.39
CA SER A 411 40.10 15.62 7.02
C SER A 411 40.58 16.98 6.51
N SER A 412 41.47 16.97 5.52
CA SER A 412 41.94 18.18 4.85
C SER A 412 40.80 18.99 4.24
N ASP A 413 39.77 18.33 3.71
CA ASP A 413 38.62 18.97 3.06
C ASP A 413 37.88 19.92 4.02
N VAL A 414 37.66 19.48 5.26
CA VAL A 414 36.97 20.28 6.29
C VAL A 414 37.85 21.41 6.81
N ARG A 415 39.17 21.16 6.96
CA ARG A 415 40.12 22.21 7.39
C ARG A 415 40.29 23.33 6.37
N HIS A 416 39.95 23.09 5.10
CA HIS A 416 39.91 24.12 4.07
C HIS A 416 38.56 24.86 3.98
N LEU A 417 37.46 24.22 4.41
CA LEU A 417 36.12 24.79 4.34
C LEU A 417 35.75 25.61 5.58
N TYR A 418 36.37 25.32 6.73
CA TYR A 418 36.07 25.97 8.00
C TYR A 418 37.34 26.46 8.70
N ASP A 419 37.33 27.72 9.14
CA ASP A 419 38.44 28.31 9.90
C ASP A 419 38.57 27.68 11.29
N GLN A 420 37.45 27.23 11.88
CA GLN A 420 37.40 26.58 13.19
C GLN A 420 36.68 25.21 13.16
N PRO A 421 37.32 24.15 12.64
CA PRO A 421 36.70 22.81 12.53
C PRO A 421 36.29 22.19 13.88
N TRP A 422 36.93 22.59 14.98
CA TRP A 422 36.62 22.10 16.32
C TRP A 422 35.20 22.45 16.78
N LEU A 423 34.58 23.49 16.22
CA LEU A 423 33.18 23.85 16.47
C LEU A 423 32.21 22.78 15.97
N ILE A 424 32.60 21.97 14.98
CA ILE A 424 31.77 20.90 14.43
C ILE A 424 31.92 19.61 15.24
N TRP A 425 33.00 19.45 16.02
CA TRP A 425 33.33 18.22 16.74
C TRP A 425 32.20 17.70 17.65
N PRO A 426 31.46 18.55 18.40
CA PRO A 426 30.33 18.09 19.21
C PRO A 426 29.15 17.49 18.42
N LEU A 427 29.15 17.55 17.08
CA LEU A 427 28.20 16.79 16.25
C LEU A 427 28.34 15.27 16.48
N CYS A 428 29.55 14.77 16.74
CA CYS A 428 29.81 13.36 17.03
C CYS A 428 29.02 12.83 18.24
N PRO A 429 29.14 13.41 19.46
CA PRO A 429 28.35 12.96 20.61
C PRO A 429 26.83 13.19 20.43
N LEU A 430 26.39 14.20 19.67
CA LEU A 430 24.96 14.41 19.37
C LEU A 430 24.39 13.26 18.51
N VAL A 431 25.07 12.89 17.42
CA VAL A 431 24.66 11.77 16.56
C VAL A 431 24.73 10.45 17.33
N LEU A 432 25.78 10.25 18.14
CA LEU A 432 25.92 9.07 18.99
C LEU A 432 24.75 8.93 19.98
N TYR A 433 24.33 10.04 20.62
CA TYR A 433 23.16 10.06 21.50
C TYR A 433 21.89 9.61 20.77
N ILE A 434 21.63 10.14 19.56
CA ILE A 434 20.45 9.76 18.77
C ILE A 434 20.46 8.25 18.48
N ILE A 435 21.59 7.72 18.01
CA ILE A 435 21.75 6.30 17.66
C ILE A 435 21.52 5.42 18.89
N VAL A 436 22.25 5.68 19.98
CA VAL A 436 22.15 4.87 21.22
C VAL A 436 20.73 4.93 21.76
N ARG A 437 20.09 6.11 21.77
CA ARG A 437 18.72 6.25 22.26
C ARG A 437 17.73 5.46 21.41
N ILE A 438 17.83 5.51 20.08
CA ILE A 438 16.95 4.73 19.20
C ILE A 438 17.08 3.23 19.48
N TRP A 439 18.31 2.73 19.64
CA TRP A 439 18.54 1.31 19.97
C TRP A 439 17.98 0.94 21.35
N ILE A 440 18.11 1.81 22.36
CA ILE A 440 17.49 1.61 23.67
C ILE A 440 15.95 1.54 23.55
N LEU A 441 15.33 2.45 22.81
CA LEU A 441 13.88 2.48 22.62
C LEU A 441 13.38 1.26 21.83
N ALA A 442 14.11 0.84 20.81
CA ALA A 442 13.81 -0.37 20.05
C ALA A 442 13.83 -1.62 20.93
N ARG A 443 14.87 -1.78 21.77
CA ARG A 443 14.96 -2.89 22.73
C ARG A 443 13.88 -2.86 23.81
N ARG A 444 13.34 -1.68 24.14
CA ARG A 444 12.22 -1.51 25.09
C ARG A 444 10.85 -1.68 24.44
N ASN A 445 10.78 -2.02 23.16
CA ASN A 445 9.55 -2.10 22.38
C ASN A 445 8.75 -0.77 22.33
N GLN A 446 9.45 0.36 22.39
CA GLN A 446 8.88 1.72 22.38
C GLN A 446 9.02 2.40 21.00
N MET A 447 9.40 1.61 19.98
CA MET A 447 9.73 2.10 18.64
C MET A 447 8.74 1.51 17.62
N HIS A 448 7.64 2.22 17.38
CA HIS A 448 6.55 1.74 16.51
C HIS A 448 6.61 2.29 15.08
N ASP A 449 7.33 3.40 14.90
CA ASP A 449 7.45 4.08 13.61
C ASP A 449 8.77 3.75 12.90
N ASP A 450 8.83 4.11 11.62
CA ASP A 450 10.08 4.05 10.84
C ASP A 450 11.13 4.95 11.51
N PRO A 451 12.37 4.48 11.76
CA PRO A 451 13.33 5.22 12.56
C PRO A 451 13.68 6.61 12.03
N VAL A 452 13.65 6.80 10.71
CA VAL A 452 13.87 8.12 10.09
C VAL A 452 12.71 9.07 10.40
N VAL A 453 11.47 8.57 10.34
CA VAL A 453 10.28 9.36 10.69
C VAL A 453 10.25 9.68 12.18
N PHE A 454 10.66 8.73 13.02
CA PHE A 454 10.79 8.94 14.46
C PHE A 454 11.77 10.07 14.80
N ILE A 455 12.98 10.06 14.21
CA ILE A 455 13.98 11.13 14.41
C ILE A 455 13.39 12.51 14.09
N MET A 456 12.54 12.58 13.07
CA MET A 456 11.92 13.81 12.63
C MET A 456 10.76 14.29 13.50
N GLN A 457 10.09 13.40 14.23
CA GLN A 457 8.91 13.74 15.05
C GLN A 457 9.24 13.85 16.54
N ASP A 458 10.29 13.17 17.00
CA ASP A 458 10.70 13.15 18.40
C ASP A 458 11.43 14.44 18.77
N TRP A 459 10.87 15.19 19.72
CA TRP A 459 11.38 16.49 20.14
C TRP A 459 12.83 16.46 20.66
N ARG A 460 13.27 15.38 21.29
CA ARG A 460 14.66 15.26 21.76
C ARG A 460 15.61 15.15 20.59
N SER A 461 15.26 14.33 19.60
CA SER A 461 16.01 14.19 18.35
C SER A 461 16.05 15.51 17.58
N GLN A 462 14.93 16.25 17.52
CA GLN A 462 14.87 17.58 16.93
C GLN A 462 15.77 18.60 17.65
N ILE A 463 15.85 18.58 18.98
CA ILE A 463 16.79 19.46 19.72
C ILE A 463 18.23 19.12 19.35
N MET A 464 18.60 17.84 19.27
CA MET A 464 19.96 17.44 18.90
C MET A 464 20.30 17.84 17.45
N ILE A 465 19.36 17.69 16.52
CA ILE A 465 19.50 18.14 15.13
C ILE A 465 19.64 19.67 15.07
N GLY A 466 18.79 20.40 15.81
CA GLY A 466 18.83 21.86 15.87
C GLY A 466 20.14 22.37 16.47
N ALA A 467 20.64 21.74 17.54
CA ALA A 467 21.95 22.05 18.10
C ALA A 467 23.06 21.80 17.07
N GLY A 468 23.06 20.65 16.39
CA GLY A 468 24.00 20.36 15.32
C GLY A 468 23.95 21.38 14.17
N ALA A 469 22.76 21.80 13.76
CA ALA A 469 22.58 22.81 12.71
C ALA A 469 23.12 24.18 13.14
N ILE A 470 22.88 24.61 14.38
CA ILE A 470 23.43 25.86 14.93
C ILE A 470 24.96 25.80 14.95
N MET A 471 25.54 24.67 15.33
CA MET A 471 27.00 24.50 15.35
C MET A 471 27.62 24.51 13.96
N PHE A 472 26.96 23.88 13.00
CA PHE A 472 27.38 23.89 11.60
C PHE A 472 27.33 25.31 11.02
N LEU A 473 26.25 26.06 11.28
CA LEU A 473 26.14 27.46 10.88
C LEU A 473 27.18 28.34 11.58
N ALA A 474 27.39 28.14 12.89
CA ALA A 474 28.41 28.86 13.62
C ALA A 474 29.80 28.61 13.04
N ALA A 475 30.13 27.36 12.68
CA ALA A 475 31.40 27.04 12.03
C ALA A 475 31.53 27.67 10.63
N ALA A 476 30.43 27.69 9.85
CA ALA A 476 30.43 28.21 8.48
C ALA A 476 30.62 29.72 8.37
N TYR A 477 30.22 30.46 9.40
CA TYR A 477 30.21 31.93 9.43
C TYR A 477 31.10 32.53 10.53
N ALA A 478 31.90 31.72 11.21
CA ALA A 478 32.93 32.15 12.17
C ALA A 478 34.30 32.07 11.52
#